data_AF-A0A1U7Y5L9-F1
#
_entry.id   AF-A0A1U7Y5L9-F1
#
_cell.length_a   1.000
_cell.length_b   1.000
_cell.length_c   1.000
_cell.angle_alpha   90.00
_cell.angle_beta   90.00
_cell.angle_gamma   90.00
#
_symmetry.space_group_name_H-M   'P 1'
#
loop_
_entity.id
_entity.type
_entity.pdbx_description
1 polymer ?
#
loop_
_entity_poly.entity_id
_entity_poly.type
_entity_poly.pdbx_seq_one_letter_code
_entity_poly.pdbx_strand_id
1 'polypeptide(L)'
;MVKEERVSSIPLPSIKSKTLVKIIEYLKKHAELTPSNKEDFKNFEKEFANVVLGELLDITVAVNYLKINGLLEFCCQAVADRIKDKSVKAVRKIFRIESDFTPEKRQSFGGKLLGPLKVILMIPSTRVLW
;
A
#
# COMPACT_ATOMS: atom_id res chain seq x y z
N MET A 1 -7.96 -35.60 25.84
CA MET A 1 -6.84 -35.36 24.89
C MET A 1 -6.67 -33.86 24.76
N VAL A 2 -5.64 -33.30 25.41
CA VAL A 2 -5.26 -31.90 25.21
C VAL A 2 -4.58 -31.83 23.84
N LYS A 3 -5.12 -31.03 22.91
CA LYS A 3 -4.44 -30.77 21.64
C LYS A 3 -3.20 -29.97 21.97
N GLU A 4 -2.04 -30.58 21.78
CA GLU A 4 -0.75 -29.93 21.95
C GLU A 4 -0.60 -28.89 20.84
N GLU A 5 -0.86 -27.62 21.17
CA GLU A 5 -0.65 -26.50 20.26
C GLU A 5 0.85 -26.41 19.97
N ARG A 6 1.24 -26.82 18.77
CA ARG A 6 2.61 -26.65 18.29
C ARG A 6 2.86 -25.15 18.09
N VAL A 7 3.45 -24.52 19.10
CA VAL A 7 3.91 -23.13 19.00
C VAL A 7 5.13 -23.11 18.08
N SER A 8 4.91 -22.70 16.83
CA SER A 8 5.98 -22.41 15.88
C SER A 8 6.09 -20.89 15.74
N SER A 9 7.31 -20.36 15.84
CA SER A 9 7.57 -18.94 15.65
C SER A 9 7.98 -18.67 14.21
N ILE A 10 7.38 -17.65 13.59
CA ILE A 10 7.70 -17.21 12.24
C ILE A 10 8.47 -15.89 12.35
N PRO A 11 9.79 -15.86 12.07
CA PRO A 11 10.56 -14.62 12.16
C PRO A 11 10.17 -13.65 11.03
N LEU A 12 9.86 -12.40 11.39
CA LEU A 12 9.50 -11.33 10.46
C LEU A 12 10.41 -10.10 10.66
N PRO A 13 11.70 -10.17 10.30
CA PRO A 13 12.67 -9.12 10.60
C PRO A 13 12.42 -7.82 9.83
N SER A 14 11.78 -7.90 8.65
CA SER A 14 11.57 -6.77 7.75
C SER A 14 10.32 -5.94 8.07
N ILE A 15 9.48 -6.39 9.01
CA ILE A 15 8.20 -5.74 9.32
C ILE A 15 8.27 -5.15 10.73
N LYS A 16 8.01 -3.85 10.86
CA LYS A 16 7.89 -3.19 12.16
C LYS A 16 6.70 -3.76 12.92
N SER A 17 6.83 -4.01 14.22
CA SER A 17 5.75 -4.56 15.05
C SER A 17 4.46 -3.75 14.97
N LYS A 18 4.56 -2.41 14.95
CA LYS A 18 3.40 -1.51 14.80
C LYS A 18 2.64 -1.71 13.48
N THR A 19 3.36 -1.96 12.39
CA THR A 19 2.78 -2.26 11.06
C THR A 19 2.07 -3.61 11.09
N LEU A 20 2.71 -4.62 11.69
CA LEU A 20 2.12 -5.96 11.79
C LEU A 20 0.82 -5.96 12.61
N VAL A 21 0.76 -5.20 13.72
CA VAL A 21 -0.45 -5.06 14.53
C VAL A 21 -1.61 -4.52 13.69
N LYS A 22 -1.39 -3.48 12.88
CA LYS A 22 -2.41 -2.92 11.98
C LYS A 22 -2.88 -3.92 10.92
N ILE A 23 -1.95 -4.69 10.34
CA ILE A 23 -2.31 -5.72 9.36
C ILE A 23 -3.19 -6.80 10.01
N ILE A 24 -2.83 -7.24 11.23
CA ILE A 24 -3.63 -8.22 11.97
C ILE A 24 -5.02 -7.67 12.30
N GLU A 25 -5.13 -6.42 12.70
CA GLU A 25 -6.41 -5.75 12.96
C GLU A 25 -7.31 -5.76 11.71
N TYR A 26 -6.76 -5.39 10.55
CA TYR A 26 -7.47 -5.46 9.29
C TYR A 26 -7.93 -6.88 8.96
N LEU A 27 -7.05 -7.88 9.10
CA LEU A 27 -7.37 -9.28 8.82
C LEU A 27 -8.48 -9.82 9.72
N LYS A 28 -8.48 -9.45 11.01
CA LYS A 28 -9.55 -9.82 11.95
C LYS A 28 -10.88 -9.21 11.52
N LYS A 29 -10.91 -7.92 11.19
CA LYS A 29 -12.13 -7.27 10.70
C LYS A 29 -12.61 -7.81 9.36
N HIS A 30 -11.70 -8.18 8.48
CA HIS A 30 -12.05 -8.84 7.21
C HIS A 30 -12.62 -10.24 7.42
N ALA A 31 -12.14 -11.00 8.42
CA ALA A 31 -12.68 -12.32 8.75
C ALA A 31 -14.10 -12.25 9.35
N GLU A 32 -14.46 -11.14 9.98
CA GLU A 32 -15.80 -10.85 10.49
C GLU A 32 -16.77 -10.33 9.40
N LEU A 33 -16.30 -10.15 8.17
CA LEU A 33 -17.10 -9.60 7.08
C LEU A 33 -18.24 -10.55 6.69
N THR A 34 -19.47 -10.04 6.74
CA THR A 34 -20.70 -10.69 6.34
C THR A 34 -21.49 -9.79 5.38
N PRO A 35 -22.46 -10.30 4.62
CA PRO A 35 -23.29 -9.45 3.76
C PRO A 35 -23.99 -8.31 4.50
N SER A 36 -24.32 -8.49 5.77
CA SER A 36 -25.07 -7.55 6.60
C SER A 36 -24.23 -6.39 7.14
N ASN A 37 -22.90 -6.56 7.31
CA ASN A 37 -22.00 -5.54 7.88
C ASN A 37 -21.05 -4.90 6.84
N LYS A 38 -21.38 -5.03 5.55
CA LYS A 38 -20.56 -4.48 4.45
C LYS A 38 -20.36 -2.96 4.56
N GLU A 39 -21.36 -2.23 5.05
CA GLU A 39 -21.27 -0.77 5.19
C GLU A 39 -20.31 -0.39 6.32
N ASP A 40 -20.39 -1.07 7.46
CA ASP A 40 -19.47 -0.90 8.59
C ASP A 40 -18.03 -1.21 8.18
N PHE A 41 -17.83 -2.29 7.41
CA PHE A 41 -16.50 -2.63 6.89
C PHE A 41 -15.93 -1.55 5.98
N LYS A 42 -16.74 -0.96 5.09
CA LYS A 42 -16.31 0.17 4.25
C LYS A 42 -15.97 1.41 5.07
N ASN A 43 -16.66 1.66 6.17
CA ASN A 43 -16.34 2.78 7.07
C ASN A 43 -15.03 2.53 7.81
N PHE A 44 -14.83 1.30 8.30
CA PHE A 44 -13.55 0.87 8.86
C PHE A 44 -12.40 1.02 7.84
N GLU A 45 -12.59 0.62 6.59
CA GLU A 45 -11.59 0.81 5.53
C GLU A 45 -11.23 2.29 5.32
N LYS A 46 -12.21 3.20 5.34
CA LYS A 46 -11.94 4.65 5.23
C LYS A 46 -11.10 5.15 6.41
N GLU A 47 -11.40 4.71 7.62
CA GLU A 47 -10.62 5.07 8.82
C GLU A 47 -9.22 4.46 8.78
N PHE A 48 -9.11 3.20 8.36
CA PHE A 48 -7.83 2.51 8.20
C PHE A 48 -6.94 3.19 7.16
N ALA A 49 -7.51 3.65 6.04
CA ALA A 49 -6.80 4.45 5.04
C ALA A 49 -6.49 5.88 5.52
N ASN A 50 -7.04 6.36 6.64
CA ASN A 50 -6.83 7.69 7.19
C ASN A 50 -5.59 7.81 8.11
N VAL A 51 -4.52 7.10 7.78
CA VAL A 51 -3.23 7.16 8.50
C VAL A 51 -2.26 8.13 7.82
N VAL A 52 -1.07 8.38 8.38
CA VAL A 52 -0.05 9.17 7.66
C VAL A 52 0.42 8.40 6.42
N LEU A 53 0.70 9.09 5.31
CA LEU A 53 1.08 8.42 4.04
C LEU A 53 2.32 7.52 4.19
N GLY A 54 3.29 7.90 5.03
CA GLY A 54 4.43 7.04 5.34
C GLY A 54 4.05 5.73 6.01
N GLU A 55 3.07 5.75 6.91
CA GLU A 55 2.55 4.53 7.54
C GLU A 55 1.79 3.66 6.54
N LEU A 56 1.01 4.28 5.64
CA LEU A 56 0.31 3.55 4.59
C LEU A 56 1.30 2.84 3.65
N LEU A 57 2.42 3.49 3.30
CA LEU A 57 3.48 2.87 2.50
C LEU A 57 4.19 1.73 3.25
N ASP A 58 4.47 1.90 4.55
CA ASP A 58 5.02 0.83 5.39
C ASP A 58 4.09 -0.40 5.42
N ILE A 59 2.77 -0.17 5.51
CA ILE A 59 1.75 -1.24 5.43
C ILE A 59 1.79 -1.89 4.04
N THR A 60 1.76 -1.12 2.94
CA THR A 60 1.80 -1.66 1.57
C THR A 60 3.00 -2.58 1.36
N VAL A 61 4.20 -2.19 1.82
CA VAL A 61 5.42 -3.01 1.70
C VAL A 61 5.31 -4.29 2.51
N ALA A 62 4.83 -4.22 3.75
CA ALA A 62 4.65 -5.39 4.61
C ALA A 62 3.59 -6.36 4.06
N VAL A 63 2.49 -5.84 3.53
CA VAL A 63 1.39 -6.63 2.94
C VAL A 63 1.84 -7.33 1.65
N ASN A 64 2.68 -6.68 0.83
CA ASN A 64 3.33 -7.33 -0.31
C ASN A 64 4.27 -8.47 0.13
N TYR A 65 5.05 -8.25 1.19
CA TYR A 65 5.92 -9.29 1.76
C TYR A 65 5.11 -10.50 2.26
N LEU A 66 3.96 -10.25 2.90
CA LEU A 66 3.06 -11.29 3.41
C LEU A 66 2.12 -11.89 2.35
N LYS A 67 2.15 -11.39 1.10
CA LYS A 67 1.32 -11.84 -0.03
C LYS A 67 -0.20 -11.80 0.23
N ILE A 68 -0.67 -10.75 0.89
CA ILE A 68 -2.10 -10.53 1.15
C ILE A 68 -2.68 -9.63 0.05
N ASN A 69 -3.07 -10.22 -1.08
CA ASN A 69 -3.46 -9.48 -2.29
C ASN A 69 -4.63 -8.51 -2.09
N GLY A 70 -5.68 -8.91 -1.36
CA GLY A 70 -6.86 -8.06 -1.17
C GLY A 70 -6.54 -6.77 -0.41
N LEU A 71 -5.69 -6.84 0.62
CA LEU A 71 -5.23 -5.66 1.34
C LEU A 71 -4.21 -4.85 0.52
N LEU A 72 -3.40 -5.52 -0.32
CA LEU A 72 -2.43 -4.84 -1.19
C LEU A 72 -3.14 -3.94 -2.20
N GLU A 73 -4.17 -4.45 -2.88
CA GLU A 73 -4.96 -3.68 -3.84
C GLU A 73 -5.61 -2.47 -3.18
N PHE A 74 -6.22 -2.66 -2.01
CA PHE A 74 -6.80 -1.59 -1.22
C PHE A 74 -5.77 -0.52 -0.86
N CYS A 75 -4.61 -0.91 -0.32
CA CYS A 75 -3.56 0.05 0.04
C CYS A 75 -3.02 0.80 -1.18
N CYS A 76 -2.86 0.13 -2.32
CA CYS A 76 -2.45 0.75 -3.59
C CYS A 76 -3.46 1.81 -4.04
N GLN A 77 -4.76 1.50 -3.96
CA GLN A 77 -5.82 2.45 -4.29
C GLN A 77 -5.82 3.66 -3.32
N ALA A 78 -5.69 3.43 -2.02
CA ALA A 78 -5.62 4.50 -1.02
C ALA A 78 -4.39 5.41 -1.22
N VAL A 79 -3.24 4.84 -1.61
CA VAL A 79 -2.04 5.61 -1.98
C VAL A 79 -2.31 6.43 -3.25
N ALA A 80 -2.89 5.82 -4.28
CA ALA A 80 -3.25 6.48 -5.54
C ALA A 80 -4.17 7.69 -5.30
N ASP A 81 -5.19 7.53 -4.47
CA ASP A 81 -6.13 8.61 -4.12
C ASP A 81 -5.46 9.78 -3.38
N ARG A 82 -4.38 9.53 -2.63
CA ARG A 82 -3.64 10.58 -1.91
C ARG A 82 -2.61 11.32 -2.75
N ILE A 83 -2.22 10.74 -3.90
CA ILE A 83 -1.22 11.34 -4.79
C ILE A 83 -1.86 11.99 -6.03
N LYS A 84 -3.12 11.68 -6.36
CA LYS A 84 -3.81 12.21 -7.55
C LYS A 84 -3.83 13.74 -7.61
N ASP A 85 -3.96 14.40 -6.46
CA ASP A 85 -4.03 15.86 -6.36
C ASP A 85 -2.69 16.52 -5.99
N LYS A 86 -1.60 15.74 -5.91
CA LYS A 86 -0.27 16.25 -5.55
C LYS A 86 0.57 16.55 -6.79
N SER A 87 1.35 17.62 -6.71
CA SER A 87 2.32 17.92 -7.78
C SER A 87 3.37 16.83 -7.90
N VAL A 88 3.89 16.63 -9.12
CA VAL A 88 4.96 15.64 -9.41
C VAL A 88 6.17 15.84 -8.50
N LYS A 89 6.53 17.09 -8.16
CA LYS A 89 7.62 17.39 -7.22
C LYS A 89 7.33 16.90 -5.80
N ALA A 90 6.09 17.07 -5.33
CA ALA A 90 5.68 16.60 -4.01
C ALA A 90 5.66 15.06 -3.94
N VAL A 91 5.16 14.40 -4.99
CA VAL A 91 5.19 12.92 -5.10
C VAL A 91 6.62 12.40 -5.06
N ARG A 92 7.55 12.99 -5.82
CA ARG A 92 8.98 12.60 -5.77
C ARG A 92 9.57 12.73 -4.37
N LYS A 93 9.25 13.80 -3.65
CA LYS A 93 9.71 13.99 -2.26
C LYS A 93 9.15 12.94 -1.30
N ILE A 94 7.89 12.56 -1.47
CA ILE A 94 7.23 11.53 -0.66
C ILE A 94 7.91 10.16 -0.85
N PHE A 95 8.16 9.79 -2.09
CA PHE A 95 8.78 8.50 -2.43
C PHE A 95 10.31 8.52 -2.41
N ARG A 96 10.92 9.67 -2.06
CA ARG A 96 12.37 9.86 -2.02
C ARG A 96 13.06 9.46 -3.33
N ILE A 97 12.42 9.76 -4.46
CA ILE A 97 12.93 9.46 -5.80
C ILE A 97 13.86 10.59 -6.24
N GLU A 98 15.10 10.26 -6.59
CA GLU A 98 16.04 11.19 -7.21
C GLU A 98 15.60 11.57 -8.63
N SER A 99 15.76 12.84 -9.00
CA SER A 99 15.25 13.36 -10.28
C SER A 99 16.20 13.04 -11.44
N ASP A 100 15.86 12.03 -12.23
CA ASP A 100 16.55 11.60 -13.45
C ASP A 100 15.94 12.17 -14.76
N PHE A 101 14.93 13.03 -14.66
CA PHE A 101 14.25 13.61 -15.83
C PHE A 101 14.96 14.86 -16.39
N THR A 102 15.74 14.68 -17.46
CA THR A 102 16.14 15.77 -18.37
C THR A 102 14.92 16.40 -19.06
N PRO A 103 14.96 17.70 -19.41
CA PRO A 103 13.80 18.45 -19.92
C PRO A 103 13.12 17.85 -21.16
N GLU A 104 13.85 17.14 -22.02
CA GLU A 104 13.38 16.60 -23.30
C GLU A 104 12.34 15.47 -23.16
N LYS A 105 12.40 14.66 -22.10
CA LYS A 105 11.47 13.52 -21.90
C LYS A 105 10.03 13.92 -21.51
N ARG A 106 9.75 15.22 -21.34
CA ARG A 106 8.45 15.74 -20.88
C ARG A 106 7.37 15.80 -21.97
N GLN A 107 7.75 15.75 -23.25
CA GLN A 107 6.80 16.01 -24.35
C GLN A 107 6.11 14.75 -24.92
N SER A 108 6.59 13.53 -24.66
CA SER A 108 5.99 12.31 -25.22
C SER A 108 4.82 11.73 -24.41
N PHE A 109 4.51 12.28 -23.23
CA PHE A 109 3.43 11.80 -22.36
C PHE A 109 2.15 12.64 -22.47
N GLY A 110 1.99 13.36 -23.59
CA GLY A 110 0.78 14.08 -23.93
C GLY A 110 -0.35 13.12 -24.30
N GLY A 111 -1.36 13.02 -23.43
CA GLY A 111 -2.74 12.98 -23.91
C GLY A 111 -3.60 11.74 -23.64
N LYS A 112 -3.07 10.59 -23.22
CA LYS A 112 -3.93 9.42 -22.90
C LYS A 112 -3.54 8.72 -21.61
N LEU A 113 -4.29 9.04 -20.56
CA LEU A 113 -4.59 8.21 -19.38
C LEU A 113 -3.38 7.48 -18.77
N LEU A 114 -2.50 8.25 -18.12
CA LEU A 114 -1.68 7.71 -17.05
C LEU A 114 -2.55 7.65 -15.79
N GLY A 115 -3.19 6.51 -15.57
CA GLY A 115 -3.80 6.22 -14.28
C GLY A 115 -2.76 6.34 -13.15
N PRO A 116 -3.19 6.59 -11.90
CA PRO A 116 -2.29 6.92 -10.78
C PRO A 116 -1.25 5.82 -10.49
N LEU A 117 -1.53 4.56 -10.89
CA LEU A 117 -0.62 3.42 -10.74
C LEU A 117 0.54 3.42 -11.75
N LYS A 118 0.40 4.06 -12.91
CA LYS A 118 1.44 4.04 -13.97
C LYS A 118 2.61 4.98 -13.70
N VAL A 119 2.42 6.01 -12.86
CA VAL A 119 3.52 6.90 -12.44
C VAL A 119 4.56 6.15 -11.61
N ILE A 120 4.12 5.14 -10.84
CA ILE A 120 5.00 4.27 -10.04
C ILE A 120 5.75 3.28 -10.94
N LEU A 121 5.14 2.84 -12.06
CA LEU A 121 5.74 1.89 -13.02
C LEU A 121 6.67 2.54 -14.06
N MET A 122 6.72 3.88 -14.18
CA MET A 122 7.46 4.58 -15.25
C MET A 122 8.86 5.06 -14.86
N ILE A 123 9.41 4.60 -13.73
CA ILE A 123 10.78 4.91 -13.30
C ILE A 123 11.72 3.83 -13.88
N PRO A 124 12.54 4.12 -14.91
CA PRO A 124 13.34 3.11 -15.59
C PRO A 124 14.50 2.58 -14.73
N SER A 125 14.90 3.30 -13.68
CA SER A 125 16.12 3.01 -12.91
C SER A 125 15.86 2.36 -11.54
N THR A 126 14.62 2.32 -11.08
CA THR A 126 14.30 1.60 -9.85
C THR A 126 13.60 0.30 -10.20
N ARG A 127 14.34 -0.81 -10.11
CA ARG A 127 13.77 -2.13 -9.77
C ARG A 127 13.11 -2.02 -8.39
N VAL A 128 12.00 -1.30 -8.25
CA VAL A 128 11.11 -1.48 -7.10
C VAL A 128 10.11 -2.53 -7.53
N LEU A 129 10.45 -3.75 -7.13
CA LEU A 129 9.67 -5.00 -7.19
C LEU A 129 8.18 -4.80 -7.51
N TRP A 130 7.81 -5.20 -8.71
CA TRP A 130 6.54 -5.83 -9.03
C TRP A 130 6.86 -7.19 -9.64
#